data_AF-A0A0P9D8Q0-F1
#
_entry.id   AF-A0A0P9D8Q0-F1
#
_cell.length_a   1.000
_cell.length_b   1.000
_cell.length_c   1.000
_cell.angle_alpha   90.00
_cell.angle_beta   90.00
_cell.angle_gamma   90.00
#
_symmetry.space_group_name_H-M   'P 1'
#
loop_
_entity.id
_entity.type
_entity.pdbx_description
1 polymer ?
#
loop_
_entity_poly.entity_id
_entity_poly.type
_entity_poly.pdbx_seq_one_letter_code
_entity_poly.pdbx_strand_id
1 'polypeptide(L)' 'MRRSRTKRLHAAYVSHIWAYDFVEDSLADGTPLRMLTVMDEFTREGLAIDVALITSADG' A
#
# COMPACT_ATOMS: atom_id res chain seq x y z
N MET A 1 24.05 -7.67 8.82
CA MET A 1 22.89 -8.29 9.50
C MET A 1 21.87 -8.68 8.44
N ARG A 2 21.83 -9.95 8.03
CA ARG A 2 20.91 -10.40 6.97
C ARG A 2 19.54 -10.60 7.61
N ARG A 3 18.60 -9.68 7.36
CA ARG A 3 17.20 -9.80 7.83
C ARG A 3 16.71 -11.19 7.38
N SER A 4 16.34 -12.06 8.31
CA SER A 4 15.66 -13.30 7.95
C SER A 4 14.42 -12.90 7.16
N ARG A 5 14.23 -13.50 5.97
CA ARG A 5 13.02 -13.25 5.19
C ARG A 5 11.84 -13.73 6.02
N THR A 6 11.00 -12.81 6.47
CA THR A 6 9.70 -13.14 7.06
C THR A 6 8.97 -14.09 6.11
N LYS A 7 8.48 -15.21 6.65
CA LYS A 7 7.71 -16.19 5.88
C LYS A 7 6.55 -15.46 5.23
N ARG A 8 6.45 -15.52 3.89
CA ARG A 8 5.31 -14.94 3.15
C ARG A 8 4.04 -15.63 3.64
N LEU A 9 3.10 -14.86 4.19
CA LEU A 9 1.78 -15.35 4.53
C LEU A 9 0.97 -15.50 3.23
N HIS A 10 0.09 -16.49 3.18
CA HIS A 10 -0.81 -16.71 2.05
C HIS A 10 -2.25 -16.60 2.54
N ALA A 11 -3.06 -15.79 1.86
CA ALA A 11 -4.46 -15.61 2.20
C ALA A 11 -5.23 -16.90 1.86
N ALA A 12 -6.04 -17.37 2.80
CA ALA A 12 -6.83 -18.59 2.67
C ALA A 12 -8.31 -18.33 2.26
N TYR A 13 -8.80 -17.12 2.47
CA TYR A 13 -10.18 -16.69 2.18
C TYR A 13 -10.25 -15.16 2.06
N VAL A 14 -11.36 -14.65 1.52
CA VAL A 14 -11.64 -13.21 1.33
C VAL A 14 -11.54 -12.46 2.66
N SER A 15 -10.95 -11.27 2.64
CA SER A 15 -10.73 -10.40 3.81
C SER A 15 -9.86 -10.97 4.92
N HIS A 16 -9.10 -12.04 4.65
CA HIS A 16 -8.18 -12.62 5.62
C HIS A 16 -6.89 -11.81 5.76
N ILE A 17 -6.30 -11.42 4.63
CA ILE A 17 -5.03 -10.69 4.59
C ILE A 17 -5.17 -9.55 3.59
N TRP A 18 -4.79 -8.36 4.02
CA TRP A 18 -4.72 -7.18 3.17
C TRP A 18 -3.27 -6.78 2.95
N ALA A 19 -2.99 -6.32 1.73
CA ALA A 19 -1.78 -5.62 1.39
C ALA A 19 -2.08 -4.13 1.30
N TYR A 20 -1.14 -3.31 1.77
CA TYR A 20 -1.18 -1.87 1.62
C TYR A 20 0.17 -1.39 1.12
N ASP A 21 0.17 -0.43 0.21
CA ASP A 21 1.39 0.14 -0.36
C ASP A 21 1.28 1.66 -0.49
N PHE A 22 2.39 2.35 -0.21
CA PHE A 22 2.50 3.79 -0.39
C PHE A 22 3.24 4.09 -1.70
N VAL A 23 2.56 4.81 -2.59
CA VAL A 23 3.11 5.30 -3.85
C VAL A 23 3.32 6.80 -3.72
N GLU A 24 4.52 7.29 -4.03
CA GLU A 24 4.81 8.71 -4.15
C GLU A 24 5.12 9.04 -5.62
N ASP A 25 4.52 10.12 -6.10
CA ASP A 25 4.68 10.68 -7.44
C ASP A 25 4.66 12.21 -7.35
N SER A 26 4.73 12.91 -8.47
CA SER A 26 4.60 14.36 -8.55
C SER A 26 3.83 14.81 -9.78
N LEU A 27 3.01 15.84 -9.63
CA LEU A 27 2.32 16.48 -10.75
C LEU A 27 3.34 17.16 -11.68
N ALA A 28 2.89 17.57 -12.87
CA ALA A 28 3.74 18.21 -13.87
C ALA A 28 4.41 19.52 -13.38
N ASP A 29 3.85 20.15 -12.34
CA ASP A 29 4.39 21.35 -11.71
C ASP A 29 5.33 21.06 -10.51
N GLY A 30 5.58 19.79 -10.20
CA GLY A 30 6.42 19.34 -9.10
C GLY A 30 5.69 19.19 -7.76
N THR A 31 4.37 19.38 -7.71
CA THR A 31 3.59 19.15 -6.48
C THR A 31 3.59 17.66 -6.13
N PRO A 32 4.00 17.26 -4.90
CA PRO A 32 4.03 15.85 -4.52
C PRO A 32 2.61 15.28 -4.43
N LEU A 33 2.46 14.06 -4.93
CA LEU A 33 1.24 13.29 -4.92
C LEU A 33 1.52 11.96 -4.25
N ARG A 34 0.80 11.64 -3.19
CA ARG A 34 0.99 10.40 -2.44
C ARG A 34 -0.30 9.61 -2.44
N MET A 35 -0.18 8.31 -2.62
CA MET A 35 -1.31 7.39 -2.68
C MET A 35 -1.09 6.23 -1.73
N LEU A 36 -2.10 5.90 -0.94
CA LEU A 36 -2.17 4.65 -0.20
C LEU A 36 -3.12 3.72 -0.94
N THR A 37 -2.59 2.60 -1.41
CA THR A 37 -3.40 1.55 -2.03
C THR A 37 -3.65 0.44 -1.03
N VAL A 38 -4.87 -0.12 -1.00
CA VAL A 38 -5.24 -1.26 -0.18
C VAL A 38 -5.87 -2.32 -1.05
N MET A 39 -5.41 -3.57 -0.92
CA MET A 39 -5.85 -4.71 -1.72
C MET A 39 -6.10 -5.93 -0.84
N ASP A 40 -7.13 -6.69 -1.18
CA ASP A 40 -7.35 -8.02 -0.61
C ASP A 40 -6.44 -9.05 -1.29
N GLU A 41 -5.63 -9.77 -0.53
CA GLU A 41 -4.62 -10.69 -1.09
C GLU A 41 -5.23 -11.98 -1.68
N PHE A 42 -6.44 -12.37 -1.26
CA PHE A 42 -7.09 -13.59 -1.74
C PHE A 42 -7.74 -13.38 -3.11
N THR A 43 -8.51 -12.30 -3.24
CA THR A 43 -9.22 -11.93 -4.48
C THR A 43 -8.35 -11.14 -5.45
N ARG A 44 -7.29 -10.49 -4.95
CA ARG A 44 -6.51 -9.45 -5.66
C ARG A 44 -7.35 -8.28 -6.14
N GLU A 45 -8.41 -7.95 -5.40
CA GLU A 45 -9.26 -6.79 -5.67
C GLU A 45 -8.84 -5.59 -4.81
N GLY A 46 -8.85 -4.41 -5.43
CA GLY A 46 -8.58 -3.15 -4.74
C GLY A 46 -9.75 -2.78 -3.82
N LEU A 47 -9.47 -2.61 -2.53
CA LEU A 47 -10.46 -2.26 -1.52
C LEU A 47 -10.60 -0.75 -1.36
N ALA A 48 -9.48 -0.03 -1.42
CA ALA A 48 -9.45 1.42 -1.27
C ALA A 48 -8.20 2.01 -1.93
N ILE A 49 -8.33 3.27 -2.38
CA ILE A 49 -7.21 4.13 -2.76
C ILE A 49 -7.47 5.47 -2.09
N ASP A 50 -6.54 5.90 -1.26
CA ASP A 50 -6.54 7.24 -0.66
C ASP A 50 -5.42 8.06 -1.30
N VAL A 51 -5.72 9.31 -1.67
CA VAL A 51 -4.77 10.20 -2.36
C VAL A 51 -4.67 11.50 -1.60
N ALA A 52 -3.44 11.88 -1.26
CA ALA A 52 -3.16 13.08 -0.49
C ALA A 52 -1.90 13.79 -1.00
N LEU A 53 -1.84 15.11 -0.79
CA LEU A 53 -0.63 15.90 -1.02
C LEU A 53 0.36 15.80 0.14
N ILE A 54 -0.14 15.36 1.31
CA ILE A 54 0.62 15.10 2.53
C ILE A 54 0.13 13.79 3.14
N THR A 55 1.03 12.94 3.64
CA THR A 55 0.67 11.71 4.36
C THR A 55 1.07 11.83 5.83
N SER A 56 0.32 11.19 6.72
CA SER A 56 0.67 11.10 8.14
C SER A 56 2.01 10.38 8.39
N ALA A 57 2.60 9.74 7.36
CA ALA A 57 3.95 9.18 7.43
C ALA A 57 5.07 10.26 7.44
N ASP A 58 4.77 11.52 7.15
CA ASP A 58 5.69 12.66 7.26
C ASP A 58 5.65 13.35 8.64
N GLY A 59 4.88 12.82 9.59
CA GLY A 59 4.76 13.32 10.97
C GLY A 59 5.65 12.59 11.97
#